data_AF-A0A199AWA4-F1
#
_entry.id   AF-A0A199AWA4-F1
#
_cell.length_a   1.000
_cell.length_b   1.000
_cell.length_c   1.000
_cell.angle_alpha   90.00
_cell.angle_beta   90.00
_cell.angle_gamma   90.00
#
_symmetry.space_group_name_H-M   'P 1'
#
loop_
_entity.id
_entity.type
_entity.pdbx_description
1 polymer ?
#
loop_
_entity_poly.entity_id
_entity_poly.type
_entity_poly.pdbx_seq_one_letter_code
_entity_poly.pdbx_strand_id
1 'polypeptide(L)'
;MAYYASAGADEGEEPKSDGERFRSQITFESLLLHVLTVMSDHDPNDKRLDDRKLVARFTEVLETLPPDSVGEWSRRFAYTLLKCRYLFDRLVLKRDATKGTGRIDPSDDSGGWSLMSFRRSSEDKTSGYYRDTFNRESVGSTDRTDLQRRLVLLESMLRVTYTGPRTMHWITLVLRTALASFPEKVEGTFDRSFAELYLVALTNYARSKVREAMGWPGLDAGTKVPRIVFTYTDYLLVIGPEHSTLFADYQFGYRTSVEHFRPQRPEKDIDQRLVGLSDATSLELFGNLALVTVSANSRFSNRSPADKADYHPDARRQSPKLEAMCALLERSNREWKDAQIREHGEAMRALLEDDLALEGTY
;
A
#
# COMPACT_ATOMS: atom_id res chain seq x y z
N MET A 1 32.35 7.68 -38.04
CA MET A 1 31.21 8.57 -38.39
C MET A 1 29.93 7.84 -38.03
N ALA A 2 29.30 8.26 -36.94
CA ALA A 2 28.00 7.77 -36.51
C ALA A 2 26.91 8.47 -37.34
N TYR A 3 26.01 7.70 -37.93
CA TYR A 3 24.78 8.24 -38.52
C TYR A 3 23.71 8.29 -37.42
N TYR A 4 23.45 9.51 -36.92
CA TYR A 4 22.21 9.84 -36.25
C TYR A 4 21.10 9.90 -37.30
N ALA A 5 20.07 9.07 -37.16
CA ALA A 5 18.82 9.24 -37.89
C ALA A 5 17.84 10.03 -37.02
N SER A 6 17.33 11.09 -37.62
CA SER A 6 16.50 12.16 -37.07
C SER A 6 15.15 11.68 -36.51
N ALA A 7 14.75 12.29 -35.41
CA ALA A 7 13.41 12.26 -34.86
C ALA A 7 12.37 12.78 -35.87
N GLY A 8 11.43 11.93 -36.24
CA GLY A 8 10.12 12.31 -36.76
C GLY A 8 9.13 12.24 -35.62
N ALA A 9 8.53 13.38 -35.27
CA ALA A 9 7.37 13.43 -34.41
C ALA A 9 6.17 12.89 -35.21
N ASP A 10 5.86 11.62 -35.00
CA ASP A 10 4.57 11.05 -35.37
C ASP A 10 3.71 11.09 -34.11
N GLU A 11 2.57 11.75 -34.17
CA GLU A 11 1.51 11.67 -33.16
C GLU A 11 0.97 10.24 -33.16
N GLY A 12 1.70 9.35 -32.50
CA GLY A 12 1.33 7.96 -32.33
C GLY A 12 0.18 7.86 -31.34
N GLU A 13 -0.98 7.43 -31.84
CA GLU A 13 -2.00 6.76 -31.04
C GLU A 13 -1.32 5.85 -30.00
N GLU A 14 -1.67 6.02 -28.72
CA GLU A 14 -1.24 5.12 -27.67
C GLU A 14 -1.53 3.68 -28.13
N PRO A 15 -0.54 2.76 -28.11
CA PRO A 15 -0.80 1.39 -28.49
C PRO A 15 -1.85 0.82 -27.54
N LYS A 16 -3.00 0.42 -28.09
CA LYS A 16 -4.05 -0.30 -27.35
C LYS A 16 -3.41 -1.44 -26.57
N SER A 17 -3.59 -1.44 -25.25
CA SER A 17 -3.10 -2.45 -24.31
C SER A 17 -3.42 -3.86 -24.80
N ASP A 18 -2.40 -4.53 -25.32
CA ASP A 18 -2.49 -5.89 -25.81
C ASP A 18 -2.39 -6.85 -24.62
N GLY A 19 -3.52 -7.29 -24.05
CA GLY A 19 -3.65 -8.52 -23.25
C GLY A 19 -2.69 -8.77 -22.07
N GLU A 20 -1.93 -7.78 -21.60
CA GLU A 20 -0.87 -7.99 -20.60
C GLU A 20 -1.48 -8.28 -19.22
N ARG A 21 -1.34 -9.52 -18.75
CA ARG A 21 -1.93 -9.96 -17.48
C ARG A 21 -1.41 -9.16 -16.28
N PHE A 22 -0.10 -8.93 -16.21
CA PHE A 22 0.53 -8.35 -15.02
C PHE A 22 1.17 -7.01 -15.32
N ARG A 23 0.86 -6.00 -14.50
CA ARG A 23 1.50 -4.69 -14.58
C ARG A 23 2.46 -4.45 -13.40
N SER A 24 3.70 -4.10 -13.73
CA SER A 24 4.72 -3.72 -12.74
C SER A 24 4.32 -2.46 -11.97
N GLN A 25 4.77 -2.34 -10.73
CA GLN A 25 4.50 -1.19 -9.86
C GLN A 25 5.44 -0.01 -10.08
N ILE A 26 6.60 -0.28 -10.66
CA ILE A 26 7.66 0.69 -10.91
C ILE A 26 8.24 0.48 -12.31
N THR A 27 8.84 1.54 -12.85
CA THR A 27 9.57 1.51 -14.12
C THR A 27 10.93 0.83 -13.96
N PHE A 28 11.62 0.58 -15.09
CA PHE A 28 12.95 0.00 -15.06
C PHE A 28 13.99 0.94 -14.42
N GLU A 29 13.91 2.24 -14.69
CA GLU A 29 14.77 3.27 -14.12
C GLU A 29 14.66 3.31 -12.59
N SER A 30 13.43 3.17 -12.09
CA SER A 30 13.16 3.08 -10.65
C SER A 30 13.80 1.82 -10.05
N LEU A 31 13.71 0.68 -10.75
CA LEU A 31 14.35 -0.56 -10.32
C LEU A 31 15.88 -0.40 -10.24
N LEU A 32 16.52 0.28 -11.19
CA LEU A 32 17.95 0.55 -11.15
C LEU A 32 18.35 1.34 -9.89
N LEU A 33 17.56 2.33 -9.48
CA LEU A 33 17.80 3.08 -8.25
C LEU A 33 17.59 2.25 -6.99
N HIS A 34 16.59 1.36 -6.97
CA HIS A 34 16.43 0.41 -5.88
C HIS A 34 17.65 -0.52 -5.76
N VAL A 35 18.15 -1.04 -6.88
CA VAL A 35 19.35 -1.91 -6.90
C VAL A 35 20.59 -1.15 -6.45
N LEU A 36 20.77 0.08 -6.93
CA LEU A 36 21.88 0.94 -6.50
C LEU A 36 21.82 1.19 -4.98
N THR A 37 20.64 1.47 -4.45
CA THR A 37 20.43 1.66 -3.01
C THR A 37 20.73 0.38 -2.25
N VAL A 38 20.18 -0.77 -2.69
CA VAL A 38 20.42 -2.10 -2.11
C VAL A 38 21.92 -2.41 -1.98
N MET A 39 22.72 -2.08 -3.00
CA MET A 39 24.16 -2.33 -3.02
C MET A 39 24.98 -1.40 -2.14
N SER A 40 24.40 -0.28 -1.73
CA SER A 40 25.06 0.69 -0.86
C SER A 40 24.69 0.44 0.61
N ASP A 41 25.57 0.77 1.54
CA ASP A 41 25.28 0.70 2.99
C ASP A 41 24.39 1.85 3.49
N HIS A 42 23.84 2.65 2.57
CA HIS A 42 23.00 3.80 2.94
C HIS A 42 21.63 3.39 3.48
N ASP A 43 21.03 4.26 4.27
CA ASP A 43 19.67 4.11 4.79
C ASP A 43 18.68 3.84 3.63
N PRO A 44 17.85 2.77 3.68
CA PRO A 44 16.85 2.52 2.65
C PRO A 44 15.84 3.67 2.46
N ASN A 45 15.68 4.54 3.47
CA ASN A 45 14.82 5.73 3.44
C ASN A 45 15.50 6.99 2.88
N ASP A 46 16.75 6.89 2.40
CA ASP A 46 17.44 8.03 1.79
C ASP A 46 16.74 8.47 0.47
N LYS A 47 16.74 9.77 0.16
CA LYS A 47 16.07 10.42 -0.98
C LYS A 47 16.76 10.12 -2.33
N ARG A 48 17.12 8.86 -2.56
CA ARG A 48 17.87 8.39 -3.74
C ARG A 48 16.99 7.81 -4.84
N LEU A 49 15.72 7.54 -4.56
CA LEU A 49 14.76 6.99 -5.52
C LEU A 49 14.24 8.03 -6.54
N ASP A 50 15.00 9.10 -6.80
CA ASP A 50 14.67 10.14 -7.79
C ASP A 50 15.24 9.77 -9.16
N ASP A 51 14.38 9.24 -10.02
CA ASP A 51 14.66 8.85 -11.42
C ASP A 51 15.30 9.97 -12.25
N ARG A 52 14.92 11.23 -12.02
CA ARG A 52 15.55 12.39 -12.68
C ARG A 52 17.03 12.54 -12.34
N LYS A 53 17.46 11.95 -11.23
CA LYS A 53 18.86 11.93 -10.79
C LYS A 53 19.56 10.62 -11.14
N LEU A 54 18.94 9.70 -11.88
CA LEU A 54 19.50 8.37 -12.19
C LEU A 54 20.95 8.46 -12.67
N VAL A 55 21.21 9.22 -13.74
CA VAL A 55 22.57 9.37 -14.29
C VAL A 55 23.50 9.96 -13.24
N ALA A 56 23.10 11.04 -12.58
CA ALA A 56 23.90 11.69 -11.54
C ALA A 56 24.27 10.72 -10.40
N ARG A 57 23.34 9.87 -9.94
CA ARG A 57 23.60 8.89 -8.87
C ARG A 57 24.58 7.81 -9.30
N PHE A 58 24.49 7.33 -10.54
CA PHE A 58 25.46 6.37 -11.06
C PHE A 58 26.84 7.03 -11.24
N THR A 59 26.89 8.26 -11.76
CA THR A 59 28.12 9.03 -11.89
C THR A 59 28.79 9.24 -10.52
N GLU A 60 28.04 9.67 -9.49
CA GLU A 60 28.52 9.82 -8.11
C GLU A 60 29.22 8.55 -7.61
N VAL A 61 28.63 7.37 -7.87
CA VAL A 61 29.25 6.10 -7.45
C VAL A 61 30.50 5.80 -8.26
N LEU A 62 30.44 5.93 -9.58
CA LEU A 62 31.56 5.60 -10.47
C LEU A 62 32.78 6.50 -10.23
N GLU A 63 32.58 7.78 -9.94
CA GLU A 63 33.65 8.75 -9.66
C GLU A 63 34.36 8.47 -8.33
N THR A 64 33.69 7.80 -7.38
CA THR A 64 34.30 7.43 -6.08
C THR A 64 35.11 6.13 -6.15
N LEU A 65 35.01 5.36 -7.23
CA LEU A 65 35.71 4.09 -7.38
C LEU A 65 37.11 4.28 -7.98
N PRO A 66 38.11 3.49 -7.56
CA PRO A 66 39.37 3.39 -8.27
C PRO A 66 39.12 2.96 -9.74
N PRO A 67 39.84 3.50 -10.74
CA PRO A 67 39.62 3.19 -12.15
C PRO A 67 39.60 1.69 -12.47
N ASP A 68 40.51 0.92 -11.86
CA ASP A 68 40.61 -0.53 -12.08
C ASP A 68 39.46 -1.33 -11.44
N SER A 69 38.72 -0.74 -10.50
CA SER A 69 37.57 -1.36 -9.81
C SER A 69 36.25 -1.17 -10.55
N VAL A 70 36.17 -0.25 -11.52
CA VAL A 70 34.94 0.08 -12.26
C VAL A 70 34.36 -1.14 -12.98
N GLY A 71 35.23 -1.95 -13.60
CA GLY A 71 34.81 -3.16 -14.32
C GLY A 71 34.26 -4.26 -13.39
N GLU A 72 34.87 -4.43 -12.22
CA GLU A 72 34.37 -5.37 -11.20
C GLU A 72 33.04 -4.90 -10.61
N TRP A 73 32.94 -3.62 -10.24
CA TRP A 73 31.73 -3.02 -9.72
C TRP A 73 30.56 -3.15 -10.71
N SER A 74 30.81 -2.88 -11.99
CA SER A 74 29.78 -2.99 -13.05
C SER A 74 29.26 -4.42 -13.18
N ARG A 75 30.14 -5.43 -13.11
CA ARG A 75 29.74 -6.84 -13.12
C ARG A 75 28.92 -7.21 -11.88
N ARG A 76 29.34 -6.75 -10.70
CA ARG A 76 28.60 -6.96 -9.45
C ARG A 76 27.23 -6.28 -9.50
N PHE A 77 27.13 -5.09 -10.07
CA PHE A 77 25.87 -4.38 -10.27
C PHE A 77 24.93 -5.16 -11.19
N ALA A 78 25.40 -5.58 -12.36
CA ALA A 78 24.60 -6.36 -13.31
C ALA A 78 24.07 -7.67 -12.69
N TYR A 79 24.91 -8.39 -11.95
CA TYR A 79 24.49 -9.61 -11.26
C TYR A 79 23.46 -9.32 -10.16
N THR A 80 23.64 -8.24 -9.39
CA THR A 80 22.70 -7.83 -8.35
C THR A 80 21.37 -7.38 -8.93
N LEU A 81 21.37 -6.67 -10.06
CA LEU A 81 20.17 -6.29 -10.80
C LEU A 81 19.35 -7.52 -11.21
N LEU A 82 19.99 -8.56 -11.73
CA LEU A 82 19.30 -9.81 -12.11
C LEU A 82 18.67 -10.50 -10.89
N LYS A 83 19.38 -10.58 -9.76
CA LYS A 83 18.84 -11.11 -8.51
C LYS A 83 17.65 -10.29 -8.01
N CYS A 84 17.81 -8.97 -7.95
CA CYS A 84 16.73 -8.07 -7.53
C CYS A 84 15.53 -8.17 -8.44
N ARG A 85 15.71 -8.30 -9.76
CA ARG A 85 14.60 -8.46 -10.70
C ARG A 85 13.85 -9.77 -10.44
N TYR A 86 14.57 -10.86 -10.28
CA TYR A 86 14.00 -12.16 -9.93
C TYR A 86 13.21 -12.11 -8.61
N LEU A 87 13.76 -11.43 -7.60
CA LEU A 87 13.11 -11.22 -6.32
C LEU A 87 11.87 -10.33 -6.44
N PHE A 88 11.99 -9.20 -7.13
CA PHE A 88 10.92 -8.25 -7.37
C PHE A 88 9.71 -8.94 -8.01
N ASP A 89 9.93 -9.71 -9.08
CA ASP A 89 8.84 -10.37 -9.81
C ASP A 89 8.10 -11.43 -8.96
N ARG A 90 8.69 -11.93 -7.87
CA ARG A 90 8.07 -12.91 -6.96
C ARG A 90 7.52 -12.30 -5.68
N LEU A 91 8.19 -11.29 -5.13
CA LEU A 91 7.96 -10.76 -3.80
C LEU A 91 7.27 -9.41 -3.78
N VAL A 92 7.25 -8.67 -4.89
CA VAL A 92 6.58 -7.37 -4.95
C VAL A 92 5.22 -7.54 -5.63
N LEU A 93 4.20 -6.97 -5.00
CA LEU A 93 2.82 -6.93 -5.47
C LEU A 93 2.72 -6.38 -6.90
N LYS A 94 1.74 -6.85 -7.66
CA LYS A 94 1.44 -6.39 -9.01
C LYS A 94 -0.06 -6.34 -9.28
N ARG A 95 -0.44 -5.57 -10.31
CA ARG A 95 -1.81 -5.59 -10.84
C ARG A 95 -1.98 -6.84 -11.70
N ASP A 96 -3.09 -7.55 -11.53
CA ASP A 96 -3.46 -8.74 -12.30
C ASP A 96 -4.81 -8.49 -12.99
N ALA A 97 -4.77 -8.37 -14.32
CA ALA A 97 -5.96 -8.13 -15.15
C ALA A 97 -7.01 -9.24 -15.05
N THR A 98 -6.63 -10.44 -14.60
CA THR A 98 -7.56 -11.56 -14.39
C THR A 98 -8.32 -11.46 -13.06
N LYS A 99 -7.93 -10.56 -12.16
CA LYS A 99 -8.58 -10.33 -10.88
C LYS A 99 -9.43 -9.06 -10.92
N GLY A 100 -10.61 -9.10 -10.31
CA GLY A 100 -11.41 -7.89 -10.09
C GLY A 100 -10.77 -6.96 -9.06
N THR A 101 -11.10 -5.67 -9.13
CA THR A 101 -10.63 -4.61 -8.20
C THR A 101 -11.33 -4.64 -6.84
N GLY A 102 -12.11 -5.69 -6.55
CA GLY A 102 -12.93 -5.79 -5.36
C GLY A 102 -14.08 -4.78 -5.41
N ARG A 103 -14.22 -3.99 -4.34
CA ARG A 103 -15.30 -3.00 -4.17
C ARG A 103 -14.91 -1.58 -4.58
N ILE A 104 -13.77 -1.41 -5.26
CA ILE A 104 -13.26 -0.11 -5.68
C ILE A 104 -13.59 0.13 -7.14
N ASP A 105 -14.09 1.34 -7.43
CA ASP A 105 -14.53 1.79 -8.76
C ASP A 105 -13.50 1.41 -9.84
N PRO A 106 -13.90 0.74 -10.94
CA PRO A 106 -13.02 0.27 -12.01
C PRO A 106 -12.28 1.37 -12.79
N SER A 107 -12.43 2.64 -12.42
CA SER A 107 -11.82 3.77 -13.13
C SER A 107 -10.29 3.84 -13.05
N ASP A 108 -9.62 2.87 -12.41
CA ASP A 108 -8.17 2.85 -12.21
C ASP A 108 -7.54 1.51 -12.66
N ASP A 109 -7.31 1.45 -13.97
CA ASP A 109 -6.31 0.70 -14.73
C ASP A 109 -6.06 -0.80 -14.40
N SER A 110 -7.07 -1.57 -14.79
CA SER A 110 -7.05 -2.94 -15.35
C SER A 110 -6.45 -4.07 -14.50
N GLY A 111 -6.77 -4.16 -13.21
CA GLY A 111 -6.58 -5.42 -12.45
C GLY A 111 -6.60 -5.32 -10.93
N GLY A 112 -6.99 -6.42 -10.28
CA GLY A 112 -6.90 -6.59 -8.82
C GLY A 112 -5.45 -6.76 -8.35
N TRP A 113 -5.23 -6.65 -7.05
CA TRP A 113 -3.90 -6.88 -6.47
C TRP A 113 -3.53 -8.36 -6.43
N SER A 114 -2.28 -8.67 -6.78
CA SER A 114 -1.77 -10.04 -6.72
C SER A 114 -0.31 -10.10 -6.29
N LEU A 115 0.01 -11.11 -5.48
CA LEU A 115 1.38 -11.49 -5.14
C LEU A 115 1.60 -12.93 -5.61
N MET A 116 1.97 -13.05 -6.87
CA MET A 116 2.08 -14.33 -7.57
C MET A 116 3.47 -14.52 -8.18
N SER A 117 3.90 -15.77 -8.26
CA SER A 117 5.15 -16.14 -8.92
C SER A 117 4.91 -17.21 -9.98
N PHE A 118 5.65 -17.10 -11.07
CA PHE A 118 5.64 -18.11 -12.12
C PHE A 118 6.23 -19.43 -11.61
N ARG A 119 5.64 -20.54 -12.06
CA ARG A 119 6.10 -21.90 -11.80
C ARG A 119 6.09 -22.66 -13.12
N ARG A 120 7.17 -23.39 -13.38
CA ARG A 120 7.18 -24.40 -14.44
C ARG A 120 6.36 -25.60 -14.01
N SER A 121 5.63 -26.19 -14.96
CA SER A 121 4.92 -27.44 -14.71
C SER A 121 5.94 -28.57 -14.52
N SER A 122 5.66 -29.47 -13.58
CA SER A 122 6.44 -30.68 -13.36
C SER A 122 6.20 -31.73 -14.44
N GLU A 123 5.00 -31.72 -15.02
CA GLU A 123 4.55 -32.68 -16.04
C GLU A 123 5.03 -32.29 -17.44
N ASP A 124 5.04 -30.99 -17.73
CA ASP A 124 5.49 -30.45 -19.02
C ASP A 124 6.45 -29.29 -18.78
N LYS A 125 7.74 -29.52 -19.08
CA LYS A 125 8.80 -28.53 -18.89
C LYS A 125 8.69 -27.31 -19.82
N THR A 126 7.82 -27.38 -20.83
CA THR A 126 7.58 -26.28 -21.77
C THR A 126 6.42 -25.38 -21.33
N SER A 127 5.60 -25.81 -20.38
CA SER A 127 4.50 -25.01 -19.83
C SER A 127 4.75 -24.56 -18.39
N GLY A 128 3.98 -23.56 -17.98
CA GLY A 128 4.01 -23.03 -16.62
C GLY A 128 2.78 -22.22 -16.30
N TYR A 129 2.61 -21.92 -15.01
CA TYR A 129 1.45 -21.23 -14.48
C TYR A 129 1.87 -20.28 -13.37
N TYR A 130 1.01 -19.33 -13.04
CA TYR A 130 1.18 -18.46 -11.88
C TYR A 130 0.42 -19.01 -10.67
N ARG A 131 1.06 -19.01 -9.51
CA ARG A 131 0.44 -19.29 -8.21
C ARG A 131 0.86 -18.22 -7.22
N ASP A 132 0.09 -18.10 -6.14
CA ASP A 132 0.45 -17.28 -4.99
C ASP A 132 1.87 -17.59 -4.51
N THR A 133 2.63 -16.53 -4.18
CA THR A 133 4.06 -16.65 -3.86
C THR A 133 4.30 -17.51 -2.61
N PHE A 134 3.51 -17.32 -1.56
CA PHE A 134 3.69 -18.00 -0.27
C PHE A 134 2.69 -19.15 -0.03
N ASN A 135 1.77 -19.40 -0.95
CA ASN A 135 0.81 -20.51 -0.84
C ASN A 135 1.42 -21.80 -1.41
N ARG A 136 2.22 -22.49 -0.59
CA ARG A 136 2.74 -23.83 -0.90
C ARG A 136 1.89 -24.87 -0.16
N GLU A 137 0.99 -25.51 -0.91
CA GLU A 137 0.25 -26.74 -0.61
C GLU A 137 0.11 -27.14 0.87
N SER A 138 -1.05 -26.85 1.45
CA SER A 138 -1.84 -27.94 2.04
C SER A 138 -3.29 -27.72 1.71
N VAL A 139 -3.85 -28.65 0.96
CA VAL A 139 -5.29 -28.88 0.93
C VAL A 139 -5.74 -29.07 2.39
N GLY A 140 -6.64 -28.21 2.88
CA GLY A 140 -7.39 -28.47 4.11
C GLY A 140 -7.13 -27.61 5.35
N SER A 141 -6.21 -26.63 5.35
CA SER A 141 -6.08 -25.68 6.47
C SER A 141 -6.54 -24.28 6.07
N THR A 142 -7.63 -23.81 6.66
CA THR A 142 -8.17 -22.44 6.56
C THR A 142 -7.21 -21.36 7.09
N ASP A 143 -6.12 -21.74 7.74
CA ASP A 143 -5.18 -20.85 8.41
C ASP A 143 -4.05 -20.33 7.49
N ARG A 144 -3.70 -21.07 6.42
CA ARG A 144 -2.60 -20.73 5.50
C ARG A 144 -2.88 -19.55 4.58
N THR A 145 -4.16 -19.21 4.39
CA THR A 145 -4.60 -18.05 3.61
C THR A 145 -4.30 -16.72 4.31
N ASP A 146 -3.99 -16.72 5.61
CA ASP A 146 -3.75 -15.48 6.36
C ASP A 146 -2.44 -14.79 5.95
N LEU A 147 -1.30 -15.47 5.94
CA LEU A 147 0.00 -14.84 5.64
C LEU A 147 0.05 -14.24 4.22
N GLN A 148 -0.36 -15.02 3.22
CA GLN A 148 -0.44 -14.54 1.83
C GLN A 148 -1.37 -13.34 1.72
N ARG A 149 -2.55 -13.40 2.35
CA ARG A 149 -3.52 -12.31 2.35
C ARG A 149 -2.98 -11.07 3.06
N ARG A 150 -2.38 -11.22 4.23
CA ARG A 150 -1.80 -10.12 5.02
C ARG A 150 -0.68 -9.43 4.26
N LEU A 151 0.17 -10.18 3.56
CA LEU A 151 1.21 -9.61 2.70
C LEU A 151 0.61 -8.85 1.52
N VAL A 152 -0.41 -9.40 0.84
CA VAL A 152 -1.12 -8.68 -0.22
C VAL A 152 -1.77 -7.39 0.30
N LEU A 153 -2.42 -7.45 1.46
CA LEU A 153 -3.05 -6.28 2.10
C LEU A 153 -2.01 -5.23 2.51
N LEU A 154 -0.91 -5.65 3.13
CA LEU A 154 0.12 -4.74 3.61
C LEU A 154 0.90 -4.09 2.47
N GLU A 155 1.31 -4.86 1.45
CA GLU A 155 1.96 -4.30 0.27
C GLU A 155 1.02 -3.40 -0.54
N SER A 156 -0.25 -3.78 -0.69
CA SER A 156 -1.22 -2.92 -1.39
C SER A 156 -1.48 -1.64 -0.60
N MET A 157 -1.56 -1.71 0.73
CA MET A 157 -1.64 -0.56 1.60
C MET A 157 -0.43 0.37 1.38
N LEU A 158 0.80 -0.17 1.43
CA LEU A 158 2.02 0.63 1.22
C LEU A 158 2.05 1.25 -0.17
N ARG A 159 1.61 0.51 -1.20
CA ARG A 159 1.58 0.97 -2.58
C ARG A 159 0.58 2.11 -2.83
N VAL A 160 -0.60 2.08 -2.21
CA VAL A 160 -1.59 3.17 -2.34
C VAL A 160 -1.27 4.37 -1.46
N THR A 161 -0.45 4.17 -0.42
CA THR A 161 0.04 5.25 0.44
C THR A 161 1.21 6.00 -0.18
N TYR A 162 2.20 5.28 -0.68
CA TYR A 162 3.40 5.83 -1.32
C TYR A 162 3.27 5.73 -2.84
N THR A 163 2.55 6.69 -3.43
CA THR A 163 2.14 6.61 -4.84
C THR A 163 3.26 6.96 -5.82
N GLY A 164 4.21 7.81 -5.41
CA GLY A 164 5.34 8.23 -6.23
C GLY A 164 6.53 7.28 -6.13
N PRO A 165 7.26 6.99 -7.23
CA PRO A 165 8.43 6.10 -7.20
C PRO A 165 9.47 6.50 -6.16
N ARG A 166 9.61 7.81 -5.92
CA ARG A 166 10.54 8.42 -4.97
C ARG A 166 10.32 8.03 -3.52
N THR A 167 9.12 7.56 -3.17
CA THR A 167 8.72 7.28 -1.79
C THR A 167 8.48 5.79 -1.53
N MET A 168 8.64 4.93 -2.55
CA MET A 168 8.45 3.48 -2.42
C MET A 168 9.64 2.77 -1.78
N HIS A 169 10.20 3.33 -0.69
CA HIS A 169 11.35 2.76 0.02
C HIS A 169 11.07 1.37 0.59
N TRP A 170 9.80 1.03 0.81
CA TRP A 170 9.40 -0.32 1.18
C TRP A 170 9.86 -1.35 0.15
N ILE A 171 9.89 -1.05 -1.16
CA ILE A 171 10.45 -1.97 -2.18
C ILE A 171 11.95 -2.20 -1.96
N THR A 172 12.71 -1.17 -1.60
CA THR A 172 14.14 -1.32 -1.25
C THR A 172 14.30 -2.24 -0.05
N LEU A 173 13.47 -2.06 0.99
CA LEU A 173 13.46 -2.93 2.17
C LEU A 173 13.18 -4.38 1.78
N VAL A 174 12.13 -4.63 1.00
CA VAL A 174 11.77 -5.95 0.48
C VAL A 174 12.96 -6.63 -0.20
N LEU A 175 13.60 -5.92 -1.13
CA LEU A 175 14.73 -6.47 -1.88
C LEU A 175 15.94 -6.74 -1.00
N ARG A 176 16.26 -5.85 -0.05
CA ARG A 176 17.36 -6.05 0.91
C ARG A 176 17.12 -7.25 1.82
N THR A 177 15.95 -7.34 2.44
CA THR A 177 15.56 -8.46 3.31
C THR A 177 15.64 -9.76 2.52
N ALA A 178 15.09 -9.79 1.30
CA ALA A 178 15.10 -10.96 0.46
C ALA A 178 16.50 -11.38 -0.02
N LEU A 179 17.39 -10.42 -0.28
CA LEU A 179 18.79 -10.70 -0.65
C LEU A 179 19.60 -11.24 0.53
N ALA A 180 19.42 -10.68 1.72
CA ALA A 180 20.10 -11.13 2.93
C ALA A 180 19.69 -12.56 3.31
N SER A 181 18.43 -12.93 3.06
CA SER A 181 17.90 -14.26 3.28
C SER A 181 17.88 -15.13 2.03
N PHE A 182 18.53 -14.70 0.93
CA PHE A 182 18.46 -15.41 -0.34
C PHE A 182 19.16 -16.76 -0.23
N PRO A 183 18.45 -17.90 -0.39
CA PRO A 183 19.12 -19.20 -0.34
C PRO A 183 20.13 -19.29 -1.49
N GLU A 184 21.33 -19.79 -1.21
CA GLU A 184 22.39 -19.99 -2.22
C GLU A 184 21.94 -20.88 -3.39
N LYS A 185 20.90 -21.71 -3.19
CA LYS A 185 20.29 -22.53 -4.24
C LYS A 185 19.26 -21.72 -5.02
N VAL A 186 19.53 -21.53 -6.31
CA VAL A 186 18.71 -20.77 -7.30
C VAL A 186 17.26 -21.29 -7.42
N GLU A 187 17.00 -22.53 -7.04
CA GLU A 187 15.64 -23.10 -6.95
C GLU A 187 14.87 -22.66 -5.68
N GLY A 188 15.46 -21.78 -4.88
CA GLY A 188 14.98 -21.23 -3.62
C GLY A 188 13.49 -20.97 -3.60
N THR A 189 12.79 -21.81 -2.85
CA THR A 189 11.38 -21.64 -2.56
C THR A 189 11.26 -20.82 -1.29
N PHE A 190 10.61 -19.67 -1.36
CA PHE A 190 10.20 -18.95 -0.15
C PHE A 190 9.24 -19.82 0.64
N ASP A 191 9.68 -20.27 1.81
CA ASP A 191 8.87 -21.06 2.72
C ASP A 191 8.07 -20.16 3.67
N ARG A 192 7.39 -20.79 4.62
CA ARG A 192 6.58 -20.07 5.60
C ARG A 192 7.43 -19.17 6.50
N SER A 193 8.59 -19.63 6.92
CA SER A 193 9.49 -18.86 7.80
C SER A 193 9.99 -17.59 7.11
N PHE A 194 10.31 -17.67 5.82
CA PHE A 194 10.61 -16.47 5.04
C PHE A 194 9.39 -15.54 4.95
N ALA A 195 8.19 -16.07 4.69
CA ALA A 195 6.97 -15.27 4.61
C ALA A 195 6.67 -14.52 5.93
N GLU A 196 6.90 -15.17 7.07
CA GLU A 196 6.75 -14.57 8.40
C GLU A 196 7.79 -13.47 8.64
N LEU A 197 9.08 -13.74 8.37
CA LEU A 197 10.14 -12.71 8.43
C LEU A 197 9.81 -11.50 7.56
N TYR A 198 9.31 -11.77 6.35
CA TYR A 198 8.95 -10.76 5.38
C TYR A 198 7.77 -9.89 5.85
N LEU A 199 6.74 -10.53 6.41
CA LEU A 199 5.60 -9.84 7.01
C LEU A 199 6.02 -8.97 8.19
N VAL A 200 6.91 -9.45 9.06
CA VAL A 200 7.46 -8.69 10.19
C VAL A 200 8.22 -7.47 9.69
N ALA A 201 9.09 -7.62 8.68
CA ALA A 201 9.86 -6.51 8.13
C ALA A 201 8.97 -5.39 7.57
N LEU A 202 7.96 -5.73 6.76
CA LEU A 202 7.01 -4.76 6.21
C LEU A 202 6.13 -4.14 7.30
N THR A 203 5.73 -4.92 8.31
CA THR A 203 4.91 -4.43 9.41
C THR A 203 5.69 -3.40 10.23
N ASN A 204 6.93 -3.69 10.59
CA ASN A 204 7.80 -2.76 11.32
C ASN A 204 8.08 -1.49 10.51
N TYR A 205 8.24 -1.60 9.18
CA TYR A 205 8.33 -0.43 8.31
C TYR A 205 7.08 0.45 8.40
N ALA A 206 5.88 -0.14 8.27
CA ALA A 206 4.63 0.60 8.36
C ALA A 206 4.47 1.25 9.75
N ARG A 207 4.76 0.52 10.82
CA ARG A 207 4.73 1.03 12.21
C ARG A 207 5.67 2.22 12.41
N SER A 208 6.90 2.12 11.93
CA SER A 208 7.87 3.22 11.97
C SER A 208 7.32 4.48 11.28
N LYS A 209 6.68 4.32 10.11
CA LYS A 209 6.07 5.43 9.38
C LYS A 209 4.83 6.00 10.06
N VAL A 210 4.05 5.18 10.74
CA VAL A 210 2.93 5.66 11.57
C VAL A 210 3.45 6.42 12.79
N ARG A 211 4.49 5.94 13.49
CA ARG A 211 5.10 6.67 14.62
C ARG A 211 5.62 8.04 14.20
N GLU A 212 6.37 8.10 13.10
CA GLU A 212 6.83 9.37 12.52
C GLU A 212 5.64 10.32 12.27
N ALA A 213 4.54 9.81 11.70
CA ALA A 213 3.34 10.59 11.42
C ALA A 213 2.54 11.01 12.67
N MET A 214 2.52 10.19 13.71
CA MET A 214 1.83 10.51 14.98
C MET A 214 2.60 11.53 15.83
N GLY A 215 3.92 11.66 15.64
CA GLY A 215 4.73 12.64 16.38
C GLY A 215 4.39 14.10 16.03
N TRP A 216 4.14 14.40 14.75
CA TRP A 216 3.67 15.72 14.29
C TRP A 216 3.05 15.60 12.88
N PRO A 217 1.87 16.19 12.60
CA PRO A 217 1.04 17.05 13.44
C PRO A 217 0.13 16.30 14.45
N GLY A 218 0.28 14.97 14.57
CA GLY A 218 -0.58 14.14 15.41
C GLY A 218 -1.88 13.74 14.72
N LEU A 219 -2.70 12.94 15.42
CA LEU A 219 -3.96 12.41 14.87
C LEU A 219 -5.06 13.47 14.74
N ASP A 220 -5.00 14.56 15.49
CA ASP A 220 -6.07 15.57 15.56
C ASP A 220 -5.74 16.80 14.68
N ALA A 221 -5.03 16.57 13.58
CA ALA A 221 -4.59 17.60 12.65
C ALA A 221 -5.59 17.89 11.52
N GLY A 222 -6.85 17.47 11.67
CA GLY A 222 -7.86 17.64 10.64
C GLY A 222 -7.51 16.91 9.34
N THR A 223 -7.80 17.53 8.21
CA THR A 223 -7.44 16.99 6.88
C THR A 223 -5.94 16.89 6.62
N LYS A 224 -5.07 17.34 7.54
CA LYS A 224 -3.61 17.24 7.44
C LYS A 224 -3.04 15.96 8.03
N VAL A 225 -3.87 15.10 8.62
CA VAL A 225 -3.43 13.78 9.10
C VAL A 225 -2.77 13.00 7.95
N PRO A 226 -1.53 12.50 8.13
CA PRO A 226 -0.82 11.81 7.05
C PRO A 226 -1.55 10.56 6.56
N ARG A 227 -1.53 10.30 5.25
CA ARG A 227 -2.23 9.16 4.61
C ARG A 227 -1.89 7.81 5.26
N ILE A 228 -0.62 7.61 5.64
CA ILE A 228 -0.17 6.35 6.26
C ILE A 228 -0.97 5.99 7.50
N VAL A 229 -1.39 6.99 8.30
CA VAL A 229 -2.22 6.77 9.49
C VAL A 229 -3.56 6.15 9.08
N PHE A 230 -4.29 6.77 8.15
CA PHE A 230 -5.57 6.25 7.68
C PHE A 230 -5.46 4.85 7.10
N THR A 231 -4.48 4.63 6.22
CA THR A 231 -4.35 3.34 5.53
C THR A 231 -3.91 2.23 6.46
N TYR A 232 -3.08 2.55 7.47
CA TYR A 232 -2.66 1.58 8.46
C TYR A 232 -3.78 1.27 9.45
N THR A 233 -4.56 2.26 9.89
CA THR A 233 -5.80 2.01 10.66
C THR A 233 -6.74 1.09 9.89
N ASP A 234 -6.97 1.33 8.59
CA ASP A 234 -7.78 0.45 7.76
C ASP A 234 -7.20 -0.96 7.67
N TYR A 235 -5.87 -1.10 7.56
CA TYR A 235 -5.20 -2.40 7.56
C TYR A 235 -5.48 -3.16 8.86
N LEU A 236 -5.27 -2.53 10.02
CA LEU A 236 -5.50 -3.13 11.33
C LEU A 236 -6.97 -3.53 11.52
N LEU A 237 -7.91 -2.69 11.08
CA LEU A 237 -9.34 -3.03 11.12
C LEU A 237 -9.67 -4.25 10.24
N VAL A 238 -9.06 -4.38 9.07
CA VAL A 238 -9.31 -5.50 8.15
C VAL A 238 -8.73 -6.82 8.68
N ILE A 239 -7.55 -6.79 9.29
CA ILE A 239 -6.91 -8.00 9.85
C ILE A 239 -7.40 -8.32 11.27
N GLY A 240 -8.14 -7.41 11.90
CA GLY A 240 -8.70 -7.60 13.23
C GLY A 240 -9.78 -8.69 13.27
N PRO A 241 -9.93 -9.39 14.40
CA PRO A 241 -10.85 -10.53 14.51
C PRO A 241 -12.31 -10.11 14.26
N GLU A 242 -12.70 -8.91 14.69
CA GLU A 242 -14.08 -8.40 14.61
C GLU A 242 -14.58 -8.14 13.18
N HIS A 243 -13.67 -7.92 12.22
CA HIS A 243 -14.05 -7.53 10.86
C HIS A 243 -13.42 -8.39 9.75
N SER A 244 -12.68 -9.43 10.12
CA SER A 244 -12.03 -10.36 9.18
C SER A 244 -13.00 -10.93 8.13
N THR A 245 -14.23 -11.25 8.52
CA THR A 245 -15.29 -11.77 7.63
C THR A 245 -15.94 -10.67 6.79
N LEU A 246 -16.21 -9.50 7.39
CA LEU A 246 -16.82 -8.35 6.71
C LEU A 246 -15.95 -7.84 5.55
N PHE A 247 -14.63 -7.92 5.73
CA PHE A 247 -13.62 -7.48 4.78
C PHE A 247 -12.89 -8.62 4.08
N ALA A 248 -13.50 -9.81 3.97
CA ALA A 248 -12.89 -10.97 3.30
C ALA A 248 -12.49 -10.72 1.83
N ASP A 249 -13.17 -9.82 1.12
CA ASP A 249 -12.84 -9.44 -0.27
C ASP A 249 -12.26 -8.02 -0.37
N TYR A 250 -11.87 -7.43 0.76
CA TYR A 250 -11.31 -6.08 0.77
C TYR A 250 -9.99 -6.01 0.00
N GLN A 251 -9.85 -4.95 -0.77
CA GLN A 251 -8.63 -4.57 -1.46
C GLN A 251 -8.38 -3.08 -1.18
N PHE A 252 -7.13 -2.72 -0.92
CA PHE A 252 -6.77 -1.30 -0.88
C PHE A 252 -6.90 -0.67 -2.26
N GLY A 253 -7.27 0.59 -2.33
CA GLY A 253 -7.21 1.35 -3.57
C GLY A 253 -6.84 2.80 -3.32
N TYR A 254 -6.65 3.52 -4.42
CA TYR A 254 -6.21 4.89 -4.39
C TYR A 254 -7.32 5.80 -3.88
N ARG A 255 -7.21 6.16 -2.61
CA ARG A 255 -8.12 7.06 -1.90
C ARG A 255 -7.33 8.31 -1.56
N THR A 256 -7.72 9.43 -2.16
CA THR A 256 -6.96 10.69 -2.13
C THR A 256 -7.68 11.80 -1.40
N SER A 257 -8.90 11.57 -0.93
CA SER A 257 -9.73 12.57 -0.28
C SER A 257 -9.97 12.21 1.17
N VAL A 258 -9.85 13.18 2.07
CA VAL A 258 -10.27 13.04 3.47
C VAL A 258 -11.72 13.50 3.58
N GLU A 259 -12.58 12.59 4.02
CA GLU A 259 -14.00 12.82 4.22
C GLU A 259 -14.31 13.02 5.71
N HIS A 260 -15.15 14.02 5.98
CA HIS A 260 -15.70 14.25 7.30
C HIS A 260 -17.04 13.51 7.41
N PHE A 261 -17.15 12.55 8.31
CA PHE A 261 -18.39 11.78 8.44
C PHE A 261 -19.55 12.70 8.85
N ARG A 262 -19.34 13.55 9.85
CA ARG A 262 -20.14 14.75 10.07
C ARG A 262 -19.53 15.95 9.35
N PRO A 263 -20.23 16.57 8.39
CA PRO A 263 -19.69 17.65 7.58
C PRO A 263 -19.52 18.94 8.38
N GLN A 264 -18.57 19.77 7.97
CA GLN A 264 -18.35 21.12 8.52
C GLN A 264 -19.52 22.08 8.23
N ARG A 265 -20.18 21.92 7.08
CA ARG A 265 -21.28 22.78 6.64
C ARG A 265 -22.47 21.93 6.21
N PRO A 266 -23.37 21.52 7.13
CA PRO A 266 -24.52 20.68 6.79
C PRO A 266 -25.43 21.30 5.72
N GLU A 267 -26.11 20.47 4.92
CA GLU A 267 -27.15 20.93 4.00
C GLU A 267 -28.35 21.53 4.76
N LYS A 268 -29.00 22.55 4.18
CA LYS A 268 -29.89 23.54 4.84
C LYS A 268 -31.13 23.00 5.58
N ASP A 269 -31.42 21.70 5.52
CA ASP A 269 -32.58 21.07 6.20
C ASP A 269 -32.21 20.32 7.50
N ILE A 270 -30.95 20.37 7.95
CA ILE A 270 -30.46 19.61 9.13
C ILE A 270 -30.23 20.53 10.36
N ASP A 271 -30.70 21.78 10.32
CA ASP A 271 -30.34 22.80 11.32
C ASP A 271 -30.99 22.59 12.70
N GLN A 272 -32.11 21.86 12.80
CA GLN A 272 -32.86 21.74 14.07
C GLN A 272 -32.36 20.65 15.04
N ARG A 273 -31.42 19.78 14.62
CA ARG A 273 -30.79 18.76 15.51
C ARG A 273 -29.34 19.08 15.88
N LEU A 274 -28.84 20.27 15.54
CA LEU A 274 -27.46 20.73 15.82
C LEU A 274 -27.19 21.12 17.28
N VAL A 275 -28.04 20.73 18.22
CA VAL A 275 -27.76 20.82 19.66
C VAL A 275 -26.86 19.65 20.04
N GLY A 276 -25.55 19.88 20.19
CA GLY A 276 -24.63 18.88 20.76
C GLY A 276 -23.19 18.80 20.22
N LEU A 277 -22.73 19.72 19.36
CA LEU A 277 -21.28 19.97 19.24
C LEU A 277 -20.91 21.05 20.25
N SER A 278 -19.95 20.78 21.13
CA SER A 278 -19.44 21.78 22.06
C SER A 278 -18.43 22.72 21.38
N ASP A 279 -17.72 22.24 20.34
CA ASP A 279 -16.70 23.00 19.64
C ASP A 279 -16.54 22.56 18.18
N ALA A 280 -16.35 23.51 17.27
CA ALA A 280 -16.07 23.28 15.85
C ALA A 280 -14.78 22.46 15.64
N THR A 281 -13.84 22.52 16.58
CA THR A 281 -12.62 21.70 16.57
C THR A 281 -12.91 20.19 16.63
N SER A 282 -14.03 19.78 17.23
CA SER A 282 -14.39 18.36 17.35
C SER A 282 -14.60 17.71 15.98
N LEU A 283 -14.96 18.49 14.96
CA LEU A 283 -15.13 17.98 13.60
C LEU A 283 -13.81 17.58 12.92
N GLU A 284 -12.69 18.17 13.35
CA GLU A 284 -11.34 17.91 12.83
C GLU A 284 -10.65 16.73 13.52
N LEU A 285 -11.26 16.14 14.55
CA LEU A 285 -10.69 15.01 15.27
C LEU A 285 -10.66 13.78 14.38
N PHE A 286 -9.62 12.95 14.55
CA PHE A 286 -9.45 11.72 13.76
C PHE A 286 -10.69 10.83 13.78
N GLY A 287 -11.44 10.83 14.89
CA GLY A 287 -12.69 10.09 15.04
C GLY A 287 -13.76 10.43 14.00
N ASN A 288 -13.76 11.65 13.44
CA ASN A 288 -14.71 12.10 12.42
C ASN A 288 -14.17 12.02 10.98
N LEU A 289 -12.92 11.60 10.79
CA LEU A 289 -12.24 11.63 9.49
C LEU A 289 -12.05 10.23 8.89
N ALA A 290 -12.26 10.06 7.60
CA ALA A 290 -11.97 8.83 6.87
C ALA A 290 -11.31 9.12 5.52
N LEU A 291 -10.47 8.21 5.04
CA LEU A 291 -9.85 8.32 3.72
C LEU A 291 -10.70 7.61 2.67
N VAL A 292 -11.12 8.34 1.64
CA VAL A 292 -12.03 7.87 0.58
C VAL A 292 -11.56 8.30 -0.81
N THR A 293 -12.20 7.76 -1.85
CA THR A 293 -12.03 8.24 -3.23
C THR A 293 -12.66 9.63 -3.40
N VAL A 294 -12.19 10.41 -4.38
CA VAL A 294 -12.78 11.72 -4.71
C VAL A 294 -14.24 11.57 -5.15
N SER A 295 -14.55 10.52 -5.92
CA SER A 295 -15.91 10.22 -6.37
C SER A 295 -16.84 9.93 -5.19
N ALA A 296 -16.40 9.12 -4.23
CA ALA A 296 -17.19 8.87 -3.02
C ALA A 296 -17.37 10.12 -2.17
N ASN A 297 -16.32 10.92 -1.97
CA ASN A 297 -16.44 12.18 -1.22
C ASN A 297 -17.46 13.12 -1.89
N SER A 298 -17.40 13.25 -3.22
CA SER A 298 -18.38 14.03 -3.98
C SER A 298 -19.81 13.52 -3.83
N ARG A 299 -20.02 12.19 -3.70
CA ARG A 299 -21.35 11.60 -3.48
C ARG A 299 -21.87 11.86 -2.07
N PHE A 300 -20.99 11.79 -1.06
CA PHE A 300 -21.37 12.06 0.31
C PHE A 300 -21.73 13.53 0.55
N SER A 301 -21.04 14.48 -0.10
CA SER A 301 -21.34 15.91 0.03
C SER A 301 -21.43 16.33 1.51
N ASN A 302 -22.28 17.31 1.80
CA ASN A 302 -22.59 17.84 3.12
C ASN A 302 -23.80 17.14 3.78
N ARG A 303 -24.04 15.87 3.42
CA ARG A 303 -25.11 15.06 4.00
C ARG A 303 -24.84 14.71 5.47
N SER A 304 -25.88 14.32 6.19
CA SER A 304 -25.73 13.89 7.59
C SER A 304 -25.00 12.54 7.70
N PRO A 305 -24.38 12.21 8.84
CA PRO A 305 -23.83 10.88 9.11
C PRO A 305 -24.82 9.73 8.85
N ALA A 306 -26.09 9.94 9.24
CA ALA A 306 -27.19 9.01 9.00
C ALA A 306 -27.42 8.76 7.50
N ASP A 307 -27.48 9.82 6.70
CA ASP A 307 -27.65 9.71 5.25
C ASP A 307 -26.44 9.06 4.58
N LYS A 308 -25.22 9.39 5.02
CA LYS A 308 -23.98 8.76 4.51
C LYS A 308 -23.96 7.26 4.81
N ALA A 309 -24.46 6.85 5.97
CA ALA A 309 -24.57 5.44 6.37
C ALA A 309 -25.61 4.67 5.54
N ASP A 310 -26.74 5.28 5.21
CA ASP A 310 -27.87 4.60 4.55
C ASP A 310 -27.76 4.55 3.02
N TYR A 311 -27.42 5.67 2.37
CA TYR A 311 -27.63 5.82 0.91
C TYR A 311 -26.44 5.36 0.06
N HIS A 312 -25.29 5.05 0.66
CA HIS A 312 -24.05 4.76 -0.08
C HIS A 312 -23.23 3.58 0.50
N PRO A 313 -23.80 2.36 0.57
CA PRO A 313 -23.11 1.21 1.14
C PRO A 313 -21.81 0.85 0.41
N ASP A 314 -21.72 1.12 -0.89
CA ASP A 314 -20.49 0.83 -1.66
C ASP A 314 -19.40 1.87 -1.40
N ALA A 315 -19.79 3.14 -1.21
CA ALA A 315 -18.85 4.20 -0.83
C ALA A 315 -18.40 4.04 0.63
N ARG A 316 -19.23 3.49 1.52
CA ARG A 316 -18.85 3.17 2.89
C ARG A 316 -17.81 2.06 2.94
N ARG A 317 -18.09 0.94 2.25
CA ARG A 317 -17.29 -0.29 2.31
C ARG A 317 -15.91 -0.19 1.67
N GLN A 318 -15.57 0.95 1.05
CA GLN A 318 -14.21 1.24 0.59
C GLN A 318 -13.26 1.67 1.73
N SER A 319 -13.79 2.06 2.90
CA SER A 319 -13.00 2.48 4.06
C SER A 319 -13.46 1.71 5.31
N PRO A 320 -12.64 0.75 5.79
CA PRO A 320 -12.88 0.05 7.05
C PRO A 320 -13.14 0.99 8.22
N LYS A 321 -12.41 2.12 8.31
CA LYS A 321 -12.65 3.14 9.33
C LYS A 321 -14.03 3.79 9.20
N LEU A 322 -14.51 4.09 8.00
CA LEU A 322 -15.84 4.66 7.78
C LEU A 322 -16.97 3.64 8.10
N GLU A 323 -16.72 2.36 7.81
CA GLU A 323 -17.60 1.27 8.23
C GLU A 323 -17.73 1.20 9.75
N ALA A 324 -16.60 1.29 10.48
CA ALA A 324 -16.58 1.32 11.95
C ALA A 324 -17.34 2.52 12.53
N MET A 325 -17.23 3.71 11.89
CA MET A 325 -18.06 4.87 12.27
C MET A 325 -19.55 4.59 12.11
N CYS A 326 -19.96 3.95 11.01
CA CYS A 326 -21.38 3.64 10.81
C CYS A 326 -21.87 2.58 11.80
N ALA A 327 -21.04 1.60 12.16
CA ALA A 327 -21.38 0.66 13.23
C ALA A 327 -21.58 1.37 14.58
N LEU A 328 -20.71 2.34 14.91
CA LEU A 328 -20.86 3.19 16.10
C LEU A 328 -22.13 4.07 16.03
N LEU A 329 -22.47 4.58 14.85
CA LEU A 329 -23.68 5.37 14.64
C LEU A 329 -24.94 4.56 14.96
N GLU A 330 -25.00 3.31 14.48
CA GLU A 330 -26.15 2.43 14.72
C GLU A 330 -26.31 2.07 16.20
N ARG A 331 -25.22 1.76 16.93
CA ARG A 331 -25.28 1.52 18.37
C ARG A 331 -25.59 2.77 19.20
N SER A 332 -25.39 3.96 18.63
CA SER A 332 -25.62 5.26 19.27
C SER A 332 -26.98 5.88 18.93
N ASN A 333 -27.98 5.07 18.56
CA ASN A 333 -29.32 5.54 18.19
C ASN A 333 -29.29 6.62 17.08
N ARG A 334 -28.38 6.47 16.11
CA ARG A 334 -28.13 7.39 14.99
C ARG A 334 -27.69 8.80 15.41
N GLU A 335 -27.12 8.93 16.60
CA GLU A 335 -26.46 10.16 17.04
C GLU A 335 -24.97 10.16 16.71
N TRP A 336 -24.48 11.27 16.17
CA TRP A 336 -23.05 11.50 15.93
C TRP A 336 -22.63 12.88 16.43
N LYS A 337 -22.39 12.95 17.73
CA LYS A 337 -22.01 14.16 18.46
C LYS A 337 -20.57 14.01 18.97
N ASP A 338 -20.11 14.98 19.75
CA ASP A 338 -18.76 14.98 20.33
C ASP A 338 -18.40 13.68 21.05
N ALA A 339 -19.36 13.07 21.75
CA ALA A 339 -19.14 11.80 22.46
C ALA A 339 -18.72 10.69 21.50
N GLN A 340 -19.49 10.47 20.41
CA GLN A 340 -19.17 9.43 19.42
C GLN A 340 -17.89 9.74 18.65
N ILE A 341 -17.63 11.01 18.34
CA ILE A 341 -16.40 11.41 17.67
C ILE A 341 -15.18 11.08 18.55
N ARG A 342 -15.23 11.42 19.84
CA ARG A 342 -14.14 11.13 20.78
C ARG A 342 -14.01 9.63 21.02
N GLU A 343 -15.11 8.91 21.25
CA GLU A 343 -15.12 7.45 21.42
C GLU A 343 -14.47 6.75 20.22
N HIS A 344 -14.87 7.11 19.00
CA HIS A 344 -14.26 6.56 17.80
C HIS A 344 -12.78 6.95 17.66
N GLY A 345 -12.44 8.21 17.94
CA GLY A 345 -11.07 8.71 17.88
C GLY A 345 -10.14 7.96 18.84
N GLU A 346 -10.56 7.78 20.08
CA GLU A 346 -9.86 7.03 21.12
C GLU A 346 -9.73 5.56 20.76
N ALA A 347 -10.78 4.92 20.24
CA ALA A 347 -10.71 3.53 19.78
C ALA A 347 -9.68 3.34 18.64
N MET A 348 -9.63 4.25 17.67
CA MET A 348 -8.65 4.17 16.58
C MET A 348 -7.22 4.48 17.05
N ARG A 349 -7.08 5.39 18.02
CA ARG A 349 -5.79 5.70 18.65
C ARG A 349 -5.27 4.49 19.42
N ALA A 350 -6.10 3.89 20.27
CA ALA A 350 -5.76 2.69 21.03
C ALA A 350 -5.36 1.54 20.08
N LEU A 351 -6.13 1.31 19.01
CA LEU A 351 -5.80 0.30 18.00
C LEU A 351 -4.40 0.51 17.39
N LEU A 352 -4.03 1.76 17.08
CA LEU A 352 -2.71 2.09 16.57
C LEU A 352 -1.64 1.93 17.66
N GLU A 353 -1.85 2.46 18.86
CA GLU A 353 -0.89 2.43 19.96
C GLU A 353 -0.60 0.99 20.43
N ASP A 354 -1.62 0.15 20.54
CA ASP A 354 -1.50 -1.27 20.88
C ASP A 354 -0.63 -2.02 19.87
N ASP A 355 -0.87 -1.83 18.58
CA ASP A 355 -0.07 -2.47 17.54
C ASP A 355 1.36 -1.92 17.48
N LEU A 356 1.53 -0.60 17.65
CA LEU A 356 2.85 0.05 17.68
C LEU A 356 3.72 -0.41 18.86
N ALA A 357 3.11 -0.82 19.97
CA ALA A 357 3.78 -1.34 21.17
C ALA A 357 4.32 -2.77 21.00
N LEU A 358 3.85 -3.52 19.99
CA LEU A 358 4.36 -4.86 19.65
C LEU A 358 5.74 -4.82 18.95
N GLU A 359 6.35 -3.65 18.77
CA GLU A 359 7.69 -3.56 18.18
C GLU A 359 8.76 -3.99 19.19
N GLY A 360 9.54 -5.02 18.84
CA GLY A 360 10.61 -5.58 19.67
C GLY A 360 10.29 -6.93 20.33
N THR A 361 9.04 -7.39 20.24
CA THR A 361 8.69 -8.80 20.50
C THR A 361 8.48 -9.46 19.15
N TYR A 362 9.39 -10.35 18.74
CA TYR A 362 9.23 -11.54 17.89
C TYR A 362 10.61 -12.03 17.45
#